data_AF-A0AAQ1L660-F1
#
_entry.id   AF-A0AAQ1L660-F1
#
_cell.length_a   1.000
_cell.length_b   1.000
_cell.length_c   1.000
_cell.angle_alpha   90.00
_cell.angle_beta   90.00
_cell.angle_gamma   90.00
#
_symmetry.space_group_name_H-M   'P 1'
#
loop_
_entity.id
_entity.type
_entity.pdbx_description
1 polymer ?
#
loop_
_entity_poly.entity_id
_entity_poly.type
_entity_poly.pdbx_seq_one_letter_code
_entity_poly.pdbx_strand_id
1 'polypeptide(L)'
;MTFSRTRFKPARRQGGFTLLEMLAVIVLLGIVATIVVRQVGGNVDKGKYGAGKAQLASLGMKIESYALDVGSPPKTLQQLTEKPGNASNWNGPYAKPSDLKDPFGHAFGYRFPGQHGSFDLIFYGQDGQPGGEGYSADLGNWE
;
A
#
# COMPACT_ATOMS: atom_id res chain seq x y z
N MET A 1 -23.64 -29.03 -76.81
CA MET A 1 -23.69 -29.13 -75.33
C MET A 1 -22.30 -29.53 -74.84
N THR A 2 -21.51 -28.57 -74.39
CA THR A 2 -20.13 -28.74 -73.92
C THR A 2 -20.13 -28.88 -72.39
N PHE A 3 -19.82 -30.07 -71.88
CA PHE A 3 -19.71 -30.31 -70.44
C PHE A 3 -18.39 -29.75 -69.91
N SER A 4 -18.46 -28.64 -69.17
CA SER A 4 -17.33 -28.09 -68.42
C SER A 4 -17.09 -28.94 -67.17
N ARG A 5 -15.95 -29.65 -67.15
CA ARG A 5 -15.51 -30.43 -65.98
C ARG A 5 -14.81 -29.51 -64.98
N THR A 6 -15.53 -29.08 -63.94
CA THR A 6 -14.96 -28.42 -62.76
C THR A 6 -14.01 -29.38 -62.05
N ARG A 7 -12.70 -29.08 -62.07
CA ARG A 7 -11.71 -29.82 -61.28
C ARG A 7 -11.89 -29.46 -59.80
N PHE A 8 -12.28 -30.42 -58.97
CA PHE A 8 -12.22 -30.30 -57.52
C PHE A 8 -10.75 -30.18 -57.08
N LYS A 9 -10.39 -29.11 -56.35
CA LYS A 9 -9.09 -28.99 -55.69
C LYS A 9 -9.08 -29.93 -54.47
N PRO A 10 -8.06 -30.78 -54.27
CA PRO A 10 -8.01 -31.65 -53.11
C PRO A 10 -7.90 -30.80 -51.84
N ALA A 11 -8.73 -31.10 -50.85
CA ALA A 11 -8.60 -30.54 -49.51
C ALA A 11 -7.21 -30.90 -48.97
N ARG A 12 -6.46 -29.89 -48.51
CA ARG A 12 -5.17 -30.12 -47.84
C ARG A 12 -5.43 -31.07 -46.67
N ARG A 13 -4.73 -32.20 -46.64
CA ARG A 13 -4.75 -33.11 -45.50
C ARG A 13 -4.26 -32.33 -44.28
N GLN A 14 -5.15 -32.12 -43.32
CA GLN A 14 -4.74 -31.67 -41.99
C GLN A 14 -3.89 -32.80 -41.39
N GLY A 15 -2.62 -32.51 -41.12
CA GLY A 15 -1.78 -33.43 -40.35
C GLY A 15 -2.37 -33.57 -38.96
N GLY A 16 -2.66 -34.81 -38.55
CA GLY A 16 -3.05 -35.11 -37.18
C GLY A 16 -1.87 -34.91 -36.23
N PHE A 17 -2.16 -34.52 -34.99
CA PHE A 17 -1.17 -34.38 -33.93
C PHE A 17 -0.50 -35.72 -33.61
N THR A 18 0.82 -35.70 -33.48
CA THR A 18 1.62 -36.85 -33.04
C THR A 18 1.72 -36.89 -31.51
N LEU A 19 1.90 -38.09 -30.94
CA LEU A 19 2.12 -38.25 -29.49
C LEU A 19 3.37 -37.51 -29.01
N LEU A 20 4.40 -37.43 -29.87
CA LEU A 20 5.64 -36.71 -29.57
C LEU A 20 5.44 -35.20 -29.42
N GLU A 21 4.56 -34.60 -30.22
CA GLU A 21 4.25 -33.18 -30.10
C GLU A 21 3.55 -32.85 -28.79
N MET A 22 2.61 -33.70 -28.36
CA MET A 22 1.95 -33.53 -27.06
C MET A 22 2.92 -33.76 -25.90
N LEU A 23 3.82 -34.74 -26.01
CA LEU A 23 4.88 -34.96 -25.03
C LEU A 23 5.78 -33.73 -24.89
N ALA A 24 6.24 -33.15 -26.01
CA ALA A 24 7.08 -31.95 -26.02
C ALA A 24 6.36 -30.75 -25.38
N VAL A 25 5.07 -30.56 -25.64
CA VAL A 25 4.26 -29.49 -25.04
C VAL A 25 4.12 -29.69 -23.52
N ILE A 26 3.84 -30.90 -23.05
CA ILE A 26 3.70 -31.17 -21.61
C ILE A 26 5.03 -30.96 -20.88
N VAL A 27 6.15 -31.38 -21.48
CA VAL A 27 7.49 -31.13 -20.94
C VAL A 27 7.77 -29.62 -20.85
N LEU A 28 7.45 -28.86 -21.91
CA LEU A 28 7.63 -27.40 -21.92
C LEU A 28 6.74 -26.71 -20.89
N LEU A 29 5.46 -27.13 -20.76
CA LEU A 29 4.55 -26.62 -19.73
C LEU A 29 5.07 -26.93 -18.33
N GLY A 30 5.64 -28.12 -18.10
CA GLY A 30 6.29 -28.48 -16.83
C GLY A 30 7.46 -27.55 -16.50
N ILE A 31 8.31 -27.23 -17.47
CA ILE A 31 9.43 -26.27 -17.30
C ILE A 31 8.89 -24.87 -17.01
N VAL A 32 7.94 -24.37 -17.82
CA VAL A 32 7.37 -23.02 -17.66
C VAL A 32 6.68 -22.89 -16.30
N ALA A 33 5.92 -23.91 -15.87
CA ALA A 33 5.21 -23.92 -14.59
C ALA A 33 6.12 -23.65 -13.38
N THR A 34 7.38 -24.07 -13.42
CA THR A 34 8.36 -23.82 -12.34
C THR A 34 8.75 -22.34 -12.19
N ILE A 35 8.63 -21.54 -13.26
CA ILE A 35 9.11 -20.16 -13.30
C ILE A 35 7.99 -19.17 -12.91
N VAL A 36 6.72 -19.60 -12.97
CA VAL A 36 5.56 -18.68 -12.86
C VAL A 36 5.22 -18.24 -11.43
N VAL A 37 6.05 -18.53 -10.42
CA VAL A 37 5.80 -18.14 -9.03
C VAL A 37 6.86 -17.16 -8.54
N ARG A 38 6.94 -15.97 -9.12
CA ARG A 38 7.82 -14.90 -8.60
C ARG A 38 7.06 -13.63 -8.21
N GLN A 39 6.61 -13.65 -6.96
CA GLN A 39 6.78 -12.63 -5.91
C GLN A 39 6.32 -11.20 -6.24
N VAL A 40 5.02 -10.95 -6.13
CA VAL A 40 4.42 -9.59 -6.16
C VAL A 40 4.28 -8.93 -4.78
N GLY A 41 4.62 -9.63 -3.68
CA GLY A 41 4.35 -9.16 -2.32
C GLY A 41 5.34 -8.10 -1.77
N GLY A 42 6.65 -8.32 -1.92
CA GLY A 42 7.65 -7.53 -1.18
C GLY A 42 7.75 -6.04 -1.57
N ASN A 43 7.31 -5.67 -2.78
CA ASN A 43 7.31 -4.27 -3.23
C ASN A 43 6.15 -3.46 -2.63
N VAL A 44 5.05 -4.11 -2.27
CA VAL A 44 3.87 -3.44 -1.71
C VAL A 44 4.16 -3.00 -0.27
N ASP A 45 4.73 -3.87 0.55
CA ASP A 45 5.04 -3.57 1.95
C ASP A 45 6.09 -2.46 2.06
N LYS A 46 7.12 -2.49 1.21
CA LYS A 46 8.10 -1.40 1.10
C LYS A 46 7.46 -0.06 0.75
N GLY A 47 6.54 -0.06 -0.22
CA GLY A 47 5.81 1.13 -0.64
C GLY A 47 4.93 1.69 0.48
N LYS A 48 4.19 0.83 1.18
CA LYS A 48 3.35 1.20 2.31
C LYS A 48 4.17 1.74 3.49
N TYR A 49 5.28 1.10 3.83
CA TYR A 49 6.17 1.58 4.89
C TYR A 49 6.72 2.98 4.57
N GLY A 50 7.19 3.20 3.33
CA GLY A 50 7.64 4.52 2.87
C GLY A 50 6.53 5.57 2.91
N ALA A 51 5.31 5.22 2.52
CA ALA A 51 4.15 6.10 2.63
C ALA A 51 3.80 6.42 4.10
N GLY A 52 3.96 5.45 5.01
CA GLY A 52 3.74 5.63 6.45
C GLY A 52 4.72 6.65 7.04
N LYS A 53 5.99 6.57 6.65
CA LYS A 53 6.99 7.59 7.01
C LYS A 53 6.63 9.00 6.51
N ALA A 54 6.16 9.10 5.27
CA ALA A 54 5.72 10.39 4.72
C ALA A 54 4.47 10.93 5.43
N GLN A 55 3.52 10.05 5.77
CA GLN A 55 2.32 10.42 6.54
C GLN A 55 2.66 10.83 7.97
N LEU A 56 3.62 10.17 8.63
CA LEU A 56 4.12 10.55 9.96
C LEU A 56 4.59 12.01 9.95
N ALA A 57 5.44 12.38 8.99
CA ALA A 57 5.92 13.75 8.83
C ALA A 57 4.77 14.73 8.51
N SER A 58 3.86 14.36 7.60
CA SER A 58 2.70 15.18 7.24
C SER A 58 1.76 15.43 8.41
N LEU A 59 1.47 14.41 9.21
CA LEU A 59 0.62 14.51 10.38
C LEU A 59 1.30 15.31 11.50
N GLY A 60 2.62 15.18 11.67
CA GLY A 60 3.42 16.04 12.54
C GLY A 60 3.24 17.53 12.21
N MET A 61 3.38 17.92 10.93
CA MET A 61 3.15 19.31 10.49
C MET A 61 1.72 19.79 10.76
N LYS A 62 0.71 18.92 10.64
CA LYS A 62 -0.69 19.28 10.97
C LYS A 62 -0.88 19.53 12.46
N ILE A 63 -0.22 18.74 13.30
CA ILE A 63 -0.19 18.92 14.76
C ILE A 63 0.46 20.26 15.11
N GLU A 64 1.58 20.59 14.47
CA GLU A 64 2.25 21.88 14.67
C GLU A 64 1.38 23.05 14.23
N SER A 65 0.69 22.95 13.08
CA SER A 65 -0.26 23.98 12.64
C SER A 65 -1.40 24.19 13.63
N TYR A 66 -1.96 23.11 14.19
CA TYR A 66 -2.94 23.21 15.28
C TYR A 66 -2.33 23.92 16.49
N ALA A 67 -1.09 23.59 16.86
CA ALA A 67 -0.41 24.19 18.00
C ALA A 67 -0.11 25.68 17.81
N LEU A 68 0.15 26.13 16.59
CA LEU A 68 0.33 27.56 16.27
C LEU A 68 -0.95 28.36 16.50
N ASP A 69 -2.11 27.81 16.14
CA ASP A 69 -3.40 28.50 16.28
C ASP A 69 -3.94 28.43 17.71
N VAL A 70 -3.90 27.25 18.33
CA VAL A 70 -4.49 26.99 19.65
C VAL A 70 -3.50 27.25 20.80
N GLY A 71 -2.21 27.38 20.50
CA GLY A 71 -1.12 27.63 21.45
C GLY A 71 -0.55 26.37 22.11
N SER A 72 -1.09 25.19 21.81
CA SER A 72 -0.58 23.90 22.30
C SER A 72 -0.94 22.77 21.35
N PRO A 73 -0.13 21.69 21.28
CA PRO A 73 -0.51 20.48 20.56
C PRO A 73 -1.86 19.93 21.06
N PRO A 74 -2.61 19.22 20.20
CA PRO A 74 -3.90 18.67 20.57
C PRO A 74 -3.74 17.61 21.66
N LYS A 75 -4.72 17.47 22.56
CA LYS A 75 -4.70 16.38 23.56
C LYS A 75 -4.93 15.02 22.92
N THR A 76 -5.64 14.99 21.80
CA THR A 76 -5.97 13.79 21.03
C THR A 76 -5.99 14.13 19.54
N LEU A 77 -5.60 13.18 18.68
CA LEU A 77 -5.55 13.43 17.22
C LEU A 77 -6.91 13.82 16.61
N GLN A 78 -8.02 13.47 17.27
CA GLN A 78 -9.37 13.85 16.85
C GLN A 78 -9.60 15.38 16.85
N GLN A 79 -8.82 16.13 17.63
CA GLN A 79 -8.92 17.60 17.64
C GLN A 79 -8.35 18.25 16.37
N LEU A 80 -7.67 17.48 15.53
CA LEU A 80 -7.26 17.92 14.19
C LEU A 80 -8.43 17.90 13.20
N THR A 81 -9.41 17.02 13.39
CA THR A 81 -10.58 16.87 12.51
C THR A 81 -11.79 17.64 13.02
N GLU A 82 -11.94 17.77 14.34
CA GLU A 82 -13.10 18.38 14.99
C GLU A 82 -12.67 19.46 15.97
N LYS A 83 -13.42 20.58 15.99
CA LYS A 83 -13.13 21.68 16.90
C LYS A 83 -13.35 21.25 18.36
N PRO A 84 -12.33 21.30 19.23
CA PRO A 84 -12.55 21.06 20.65
C PRO A 84 -13.25 22.27 21.29
N GLY A 85 -14.19 22.00 22.20
CA GLY A 85 -15.05 23.04 22.78
C GLY A 85 -14.31 24.18 23.51
N ASN A 86 -13.07 23.94 23.92
CA ASN A 86 -12.23 24.91 24.64
C ASN A 86 -11.20 25.64 23.76
N ALA A 87 -11.14 25.39 22.45
CA ALA A 87 -10.19 26.08 21.56
C ALA A 87 -10.86 27.26 20.84
N SER A 88 -10.67 28.46 21.39
CA SER A 88 -11.23 29.70 20.83
C SER A 88 -10.68 30.02 19.45
N ASN A 89 -9.37 29.81 19.26
CA ASN A 89 -8.61 30.19 18.05
C ASN A 89 -8.46 29.05 17.04
N TRP A 90 -9.24 27.98 17.16
CA TRP A 90 -9.20 26.86 16.23
C TRP A 90 -9.66 27.29 14.83
N ASN A 91 -8.80 27.13 13.83
CA ASN A 91 -9.01 27.50 12.42
C ASN A 91 -9.07 26.27 11.48
N GLY A 92 -9.25 25.08 12.06
CA GLY A 92 -9.26 23.82 11.32
C GLY A 92 -10.50 23.60 10.43
N PRO A 93 -10.69 22.37 9.90
CA PRO A 93 -9.96 21.16 10.24
C PRO A 93 -8.54 21.11 9.66
N TYR A 94 -7.58 20.70 10.47
CA TYR A 94 -6.16 20.56 10.11
C TYR A 94 -5.85 19.22 9.43
N ALA A 95 -6.69 18.21 9.67
CA ALA A 95 -6.58 16.89 9.10
C ALA A 95 -7.95 16.36 8.64
N LYS A 96 -7.94 15.40 7.73
CA LYS A 96 -9.11 14.57 7.41
C LYS A 96 -9.10 13.33 8.30
N PRO A 97 -10.25 12.69 8.57
CA PRO A 97 -10.29 11.42 9.30
C PRO A 97 -9.42 10.32 8.69
N SER A 98 -9.25 10.33 7.36
CA SER A 98 -8.35 9.41 6.64
C SER A 98 -6.87 9.61 6.96
N ASP A 99 -6.48 10.79 7.41
CA ASP A 99 -5.08 11.13 7.70
C ASP A 99 -4.63 10.63 9.08
N LEU A 100 -5.58 10.18 9.92
CA LEU A 100 -5.30 9.67 11.26
C LEU A 100 -4.93 8.18 11.26
N LYS A 101 -4.97 7.55 10.09
CA LYS A 101 -4.58 6.15 9.89
C LYS A 101 -3.39 6.07 8.94
N ASP A 102 -2.52 5.12 9.21
CA ASP A 102 -1.38 4.80 8.38
C ASP A 102 -1.81 4.01 7.11
N PRO A 103 -0.88 3.68 6.18
CA PRO A 103 -1.20 2.95 4.96
C PRO A 103 -1.56 1.48 5.17
N PHE A 104 -1.34 0.94 6.37
CA PHE A 104 -1.76 -0.39 6.79
C PHE A 104 -3.15 -0.37 7.45
N GLY A 105 -3.67 0.82 7.78
CA GLY A 105 -4.97 1.06 8.39
C GLY A 105 -4.93 1.18 9.91
N HIS A 106 -3.74 1.19 10.52
CA HIS A 106 -3.55 1.34 11.96
C HIS A 106 -3.58 2.83 12.36
N ALA A 107 -3.92 3.09 13.61
CA ALA A 107 -3.82 4.44 14.16
C ALA A 107 -2.35 4.75 14.50
N PHE A 108 -1.93 5.99 14.31
CA PHE A 108 -0.65 6.46 14.82
C PHE A 108 -0.64 6.45 16.34
N GLY A 109 0.48 6.04 16.94
CA GLY A 109 0.74 6.26 18.35
C GLY A 109 0.88 7.76 18.60
N TYR A 110 0.14 8.29 19.55
CA TYR A 110 0.20 9.72 19.88
C TYR A 110 0.27 9.93 21.38
N ARG A 111 1.16 10.82 21.81
CA ARG A 111 1.30 11.19 23.22
C ARG A 111 1.52 12.68 23.38
N PHE A 112 0.73 13.27 24.27
CA PHE A 112 0.86 14.64 24.72
C PHE A 112 0.63 14.71 26.24
N PRO A 113 1.55 15.31 27.03
CA PRO A 113 2.85 15.85 26.63
C PRO A 113 3.82 14.76 26.16
N GLY A 114 4.66 15.06 25.18
CA GLY A 114 5.68 14.14 24.66
C GLY A 114 6.81 13.87 25.67
N GLN A 115 7.51 12.74 25.50
CA GLN A 115 8.77 12.45 26.18
C GLN A 115 9.97 12.98 25.40
N HIS A 116 9.89 13.08 24.06
CA HIS A 116 11.00 13.52 23.21
C HIS A 116 10.82 14.96 22.70
N GLY A 117 9.72 15.62 23.06
CA GLY A 117 9.41 16.99 22.64
C GLY A 117 8.04 17.44 23.13
N SER A 118 7.44 18.42 22.44
CA SER A 118 6.10 18.91 22.77
C SER A 118 5.03 17.83 22.63
N PHE A 119 5.18 16.95 21.65
CA PHE A 119 4.36 15.77 21.44
C PHE A 119 5.21 14.66 20.82
N ASP A 120 4.75 13.43 21.01
CA ASP A 120 5.32 12.26 20.34
C ASP A 120 4.28 11.69 19.39
N LEU A 121 4.71 11.39 18.17
CA LEU A 121 3.93 10.73 17.15
C LEU A 121 4.73 9.53 16.64
N ILE A 122 4.09 8.36 16.59
CA ILE A 122 4.74 7.08 16.30
C ILE A 122 3.96 6.37 15.18
N PHE A 123 4.69 5.88 14.19
CA PHE A 123 4.22 4.94 13.19
C PHE A 123 4.72 3.54 13.55
N TYR A 124 3.81 2.59 13.77
CA TYR A 124 4.11 1.22 14.22
C TYR A 124 4.43 0.23 13.09
N GLY A 125 4.63 0.70 11.86
CA GLY A 125 4.93 -0.19 10.74
C GLY A 125 3.78 -1.17 10.38
N GLN A 126 4.17 -2.29 9.77
CA GLN A 126 3.26 -3.27 9.16
C GLN A 126 2.42 -4.06 10.16
N ASP A 127 2.91 -4.30 11.37
CA ASP A 127 2.20 -5.09 12.39
C ASP A 127 1.30 -4.24 13.31
N GLY A 128 1.49 -2.92 13.32
CA GLY A 128 0.68 -2.00 14.10
C GLY A 128 0.92 -2.12 15.61
N GLN A 129 2.05 -2.70 16.03
CA GLN A 129 2.41 -2.91 17.43
C GLN A 129 3.74 -2.22 17.76
N PRO A 130 3.97 -1.82 19.02
CA PRO A 130 5.28 -1.31 19.43
C PRO A 130 6.39 -2.35 19.25
N GLY A 131 7.52 -1.92 18.67
CA GLY A 131 8.72 -2.71 18.45
C GLY A 131 8.90 -3.10 16.98
N GLY A 132 9.19 -4.38 16.75
CA GLY A 132 9.36 -4.92 15.41
C GLY A 132 10.71 -4.60 14.74
N GLU A 133 10.92 -5.22 13.58
CA GLU A 133 12.11 -5.03 12.73
C GLU A 133 11.69 -4.91 11.25
N GLY A 134 12.56 -4.35 10.41
CA GLY A 134 12.30 -4.22 8.98
C GLY A 134 11.10 -3.31 8.70
N TYR A 135 10.06 -3.83 8.05
CA TYR A 135 8.83 -3.06 7.75
C TYR A 135 7.84 -3.01 8.93
N SER A 136 8.11 -3.72 10.01
CA SER A 136 7.40 -3.60 11.29
C SER A 136 8.13 -2.70 12.28
N ALA A 137 9.25 -2.09 11.91
CA ALA A 137 9.97 -1.22 12.82
C ALA A 137 9.19 0.08 13.08
N ASP A 138 9.14 0.48 14.34
CA ASP A 138 8.59 1.76 14.76
C ASP A 138 9.40 2.94 14.20
N LEU A 139 8.71 4.04 13.90
CA LEU A 139 9.31 5.34 13.59
C LEU A 139 8.65 6.44 14.39
N GLY A 140 9.44 7.17 15.17
CA GLY A 140 9.02 8.35 15.92
C GLY A 140 9.25 9.65 15.15
N ASN A 141 8.49 10.71 15.45
CA ASN A 141 8.72 12.05 14.87
C ASN A 141 10.01 12.74 15.35
N TRP A 142 10.71 12.17 16.33
CA TRP A 142 11.97 12.68 16.85
C TRP A 142 13.22 12.06 16.18
N GLU A 143 13.02 11.06 15.32
CA GLU A 143 14.08 10.39 14.56
C GLU A 143 14.31 11.05 13.19
#